data_AF-A0A8T4VCX3-F1
#
_entry.id   AF-A0A8T4VCX3-F1
#
_cell.length_a   1.000
_cell.length_b   1.000
_cell.length_c   1.000
_cell.angle_alpha   90.00
_cell.angle_beta   90.00
_cell.angle_gamma   90.00
#
_symmetry.space_group_name_H-M   'P 1'
#
loop_
_entity.id
_entity.type
_entity.pdbx_description
1 polymer ?
#
loop_
_entity_poly.entity_id
_entity_poly.type
_entity_poly.pdbx_seq_one_letter_code
_entity_poly.pdbx_strand_id
1 'polypeptide(L)'
;MSLENKLEFLQNFERRKSYHYLDVEPFTTTPQMIDTTYDIISKYRKCEINAAVDIYQWIYDNIGTEGLGLRTDDGARGLWRVDYRYKNARETFELTCGLCVDTAILYATMAKIAGFRSGLADIRRHAYKNGKVNHMCAWIEHDNTYILVDPSIGSGFDIPHKDFLLFDDYKSIEFYNNYCINFNQANWDLFSQYDSSIARISSNNISFPSFNNQNAVKGLLLFSFLALSLGLSAYLYQFKDEAFRIYRNNINYIQDMFDSKEDVNGCLETVKVPIRTQGEIHSGSIKVPIRTQE
;
A
#
# COMPACT_ATOMS: atom_id res chain seq x y z
N MET A 1 12.56 -2.77 27.51
CA MET A 1 11.30 -3.51 27.30
C MET A 1 10.94 -4.28 28.55
N SER A 2 9.65 -4.41 28.87
CA SER A 2 9.22 -5.18 30.04
C SER A 2 9.15 -6.69 29.74
N LEU A 3 9.40 -7.50 30.75
CA LEU A 3 9.17 -8.95 30.73
C LEU A 3 7.69 -9.28 30.41
N GLU A 4 6.79 -8.41 30.85
CA GLU A 4 5.34 -8.50 30.62
C GLU A 4 5.00 -8.50 29.13
N ASN A 5 5.65 -7.64 28.32
CA ASN A 5 5.40 -7.59 26.87
C ASN A 5 5.82 -8.90 26.19
N LYS A 6 6.94 -9.51 26.60
CA LYS A 6 7.39 -10.79 26.04
C LYS A 6 6.44 -11.93 26.42
N LEU A 7 5.97 -11.94 27.67
CA LEU A 7 5.00 -12.95 28.12
C LEU A 7 3.68 -12.85 27.34
N GLU A 8 3.15 -11.63 27.15
CA GLU A 8 1.95 -11.41 26.35
C GLU A 8 2.14 -11.85 24.90
N PHE A 9 3.29 -11.54 24.30
CA PHE A 9 3.63 -11.99 22.96
C PHE A 9 3.63 -13.53 22.85
N LEU A 10 4.28 -14.23 23.78
CA LEU A 10 4.33 -15.70 23.78
C LEU A 10 2.94 -16.32 23.97
N GLN A 11 2.11 -15.76 24.86
CA GLN A 11 0.71 -16.20 25.01
C GLN A 11 -0.10 -15.98 23.73
N ASN A 12 0.12 -14.86 23.03
CA ASN A 12 -0.50 -14.59 21.74
C ASN A 12 -0.02 -15.55 20.64
N PHE A 13 1.26 -15.91 20.63
CA PHE A 13 1.81 -16.91 19.73
C PHE A 13 1.14 -18.27 19.95
N GLU A 14 1.12 -18.78 21.19
CA GLU A 14 0.54 -20.09 21.50
C GLU A 14 -0.94 -20.20 21.09
N ARG A 15 -1.72 -19.13 21.29
CA ARG A 15 -3.14 -19.11 20.85
C ARG A 15 -3.31 -19.22 19.33
N ARG A 16 -2.34 -18.75 18.56
CA ARG A 16 -2.41 -18.68 17.08
C ARG A 16 -1.67 -19.81 16.39
N LYS A 17 -0.81 -20.53 17.13
CA LYS A 17 0.07 -21.57 16.59
C LYS A 17 -0.68 -22.58 15.72
N SER A 18 -1.79 -23.13 16.22
CA SER A 18 -2.62 -24.09 15.48
C SER A 18 -3.42 -23.43 14.34
N TYR A 19 -3.88 -22.20 14.52
CA TYR A 19 -4.65 -21.47 13.50
C TYR A 19 -3.81 -21.10 12.27
N HIS A 20 -2.51 -20.85 12.47
CA HIS A 20 -1.56 -20.51 11.41
C HIS A 20 -0.65 -21.66 11.00
N TYR A 21 -0.90 -22.87 11.50
CA TYR A 21 -0.16 -24.08 11.17
C TYR A 21 1.35 -23.95 11.43
N LEU A 22 1.75 -23.24 12.50
CA LEU A 22 3.15 -22.93 12.84
C LEU A 22 3.95 -24.12 13.39
N ASP A 23 3.32 -25.28 13.46
CA ASP A 23 3.89 -26.59 13.79
C ASP A 23 3.72 -27.61 12.65
N VAL A 24 3.31 -27.16 11.46
CA VAL A 24 3.12 -27.97 10.26
C VAL A 24 4.01 -27.45 9.15
N GLU A 25 4.60 -28.37 8.38
CA GLU A 25 5.38 -28.05 7.18
C GLU A 25 4.55 -27.27 6.15
N PRO A 26 5.05 -26.15 5.58
CA PRO A 26 6.42 -25.64 5.66
C PRO A 26 6.68 -24.61 6.77
N PHE A 27 5.69 -24.30 7.60
CA PHE A 27 5.74 -23.19 8.56
C PHE A 27 6.28 -23.59 9.95
N THR A 28 6.87 -24.78 10.07
CA THR A 28 7.43 -25.30 11.32
C THR A 28 8.38 -24.28 11.97
N THR A 29 8.06 -23.85 13.19
CA THR A 29 8.81 -22.84 13.96
C THR A 29 9.82 -23.44 14.93
N THR A 30 10.81 -22.64 15.33
CA THR A 30 11.75 -22.95 16.43
C THR A 30 11.68 -21.88 17.53
N PRO A 31 12.07 -22.19 18.78
CA PRO A 31 12.15 -21.19 19.84
C PRO A 31 13.01 -19.97 19.46
N GLN A 32 14.14 -20.20 18.80
CA GLN A 32 15.06 -19.15 18.36
C GLN A 32 14.43 -18.23 17.31
N MET A 33 13.65 -18.79 16.37
CA MET A 33 12.92 -18.01 15.38
C MET A 33 11.84 -17.14 16.03
N ILE A 34 11.15 -17.67 17.05
CA ILE A 34 10.13 -16.94 17.82
C ILE A 34 10.77 -15.78 18.59
N ASP A 35 11.87 -16.05 19.31
CA ASP A 35 12.62 -15.03 20.04
C ASP A 35 13.19 -13.96 19.11
N THR A 36 13.78 -14.37 17.98
CA THR A 36 14.31 -13.45 16.96
C THR A 36 13.20 -12.57 16.41
N THR A 37 12.04 -13.15 16.06
CA THR A 37 10.89 -12.38 15.58
C THR A 37 10.42 -11.38 16.63
N TYR A 38 10.32 -11.79 17.90
CA TYR A 38 9.99 -10.89 18.99
C TYR A 38 10.97 -9.73 19.06
N ASP A 39 12.27 -10.00 19.10
CA ASP A 39 13.30 -8.98 19.24
C ASP A 39 13.23 -7.95 18.10
N ILE A 40 13.02 -8.40 16.86
CA ILE A 40 12.80 -7.54 15.68
C ILE A 40 11.61 -6.60 15.88
N ILE A 41 10.44 -7.16 16.25
CA ILE A 41 9.18 -6.40 16.23
C ILE A 41 8.88 -5.64 17.53
N SER A 42 9.62 -5.92 18.58
CA SER A 42 9.28 -5.54 19.95
C SER A 42 9.24 -4.02 20.21
N LYS A 43 9.82 -3.23 19.31
CA LYS A 43 9.78 -1.76 19.32
C LYS A 43 8.48 -1.18 18.72
N TYR A 44 7.65 -2.00 18.11
CA TYR A 44 6.40 -1.58 17.45
C TYR A 44 5.17 -1.93 18.29
N ARG A 45 4.05 -1.26 18.00
CA ARG A 45 2.76 -1.79 18.44
C ARG A 45 2.41 -3.01 17.59
N LYS A 46 1.50 -3.82 18.10
CA LYS A 46 1.05 -5.07 17.46
C LYS A 46 0.59 -4.84 16.01
N CYS A 47 1.13 -5.64 15.09
CA CYS A 47 0.78 -5.67 13.65
C CYS A 47 0.94 -4.34 12.89
N GLU A 48 1.83 -3.46 13.34
CA GLU A 48 2.22 -2.28 12.54
C GLU A 48 3.03 -2.70 11.31
N ILE A 49 2.79 -2.08 10.15
CA ILE A 49 3.48 -2.43 8.90
C ILE A 49 5.00 -2.39 9.01
N ASN A 50 5.55 -1.49 9.84
CA ASN A 50 6.98 -1.39 10.09
C ASN A 50 7.57 -2.67 10.70
N ALA A 51 6.80 -3.43 11.47
CA ALA A 51 7.24 -4.72 11.98
C ALA A 51 7.45 -5.74 10.85
N ALA A 52 6.58 -5.72 9.83
CA ALA A 52 6.71 -6.58 8.66
C ALA A 52 7.91 -6.16 7.79
N VAL A 53 8.13 -4.86 7.61
CA VAL A 53 9.30 -4.31 6.91
C VAL A 53 10.59 -4.73 7.60
N ASP A 54 10.64 -4.67 8.94
CA ASP A 54 11.83 -5.05 9.70
C ASP A 54 12.09 -6.57 9.67
N ILE A 55 11.05 -7.40 9.64
CA ILE A 55 11.20 -8.85 9.41
C ILE A 55 11.80 -9.10 8.02
N TYR A 56 11.28 -8.42 6.99
CA TYR A 56 11.83 -8.50 5.63
C TYR A 56 13.31 -8.11 5.62
N GLN A 57 13.65 -6.97 6.22
CA GLN A 57 15.01 -6.46 6.25
C GLN A 57 15.94 -7.41 6.98
N TRP A 58 15.51 -7.97 8.12
CA TRP A 58 16.29 -8.96 8.84
C TRP A 58 16.57 -10.20 7.99
N ILE A 59 15.57 -10.74 7.28
CA ILE A 59 15.77 -11.90 6.40
C ILE A 59 16.75 -11.55 5.28
N TYR A 60 16.57 -10.39 4.64
CA TYR A 60 17.46 -9.93 3.57
C TYR A 60 18.92 -9.81 4.03
N ASP A 61 19.16 -9.33 5.26
CA ASP A 61 20.51 -9.13 5.80
C ASP A 61 21.14 -10.42 6.36
N ASN A 62 20.33 -11.39 6.81
CA ASN A 62 20.82 -12.55 7.58
C ASN A 62 20.67 -13.90 6.86
N ILE A 63 19.85 -13.98 5.81
CA ILE A 63 19.59 -15.23 5.09
C ILE A 63 20.22 -15.16 3.71
N GLY A 64 21.34 -15.86 3.54
CA GLY A 64 22.06 -15.91 2.28
C GLY A 64 21.27 -16.64 1.20
N THR A 65 21.25 -16.10 -0.01
CA THR A 65 20.70 -16.84 -1.15
C THR A 65 21.72 -17.83 -1.71
N GLU A 66 21.79 -19.02 -1.11
CA GLU A 66 22.56 -20.13 -1.66
C GLU A 66 22.04 -20.50 -3.05
N GLY A 67 22.85 -20.30 -4.10
CA GLY A 67 22.50 -20.63 -5.48
C GLY A 67 22.57 -19.47 -6.46
N LEU A 68 22.64 -18.21 -5.99
CA LEU A 68 22.94 -17.05 -6.85
C LEU A 68 24.43 -16.73 -6.95
N GLY A 69 25.27 -17.65 -6.46
CA GLY A 69 26.70 -17.46 -6.38
C GLY A 69 27.05 -16.50 -5.26
N LEU A 70 27.48 -17.05 -4.12
CA LEU A 70 28.78 -16.58 -3.65
C LEU A 70 29.67 -16.63 -4.90
N ARG A 71 30.19 -15.48 -5.32
CA ARG A 71 31.39 -15.46 -6.13
C ARG A 71 32.35 -16.37 -5.38
N THR A 72 32.49 -17.60 -5.84
CA THR A 72 33.72 -18.32 -5.61
C THR A 72 34.80 -17.42 -6.21
N ASP A 73 35.95 -17.31 -5.55
CA ASP A 73 37.03 -16.39 -5.97
C ASP A 73 37.51 -16.62 -7.40
N ASP A 74 37.08 -17.73 -8.03
CA ASP A 74 37.30 -18.12 -9.42
C ASP A 74 36.31 -17.51 -10.44
N GLY A 75 35.32 -16.71 -10.00
CA GLY A 75 34.37 -16.04 -10.90
C GLY A 75 33.35 -16.97 -11.58
N ALA A 76 33.26 -18.23 -11.17
CA ALA A 76 32.21 -19.13 -11.64
C ALA A 76 30.87 -18.70 -11.02
N ARG A 77 29.89 -18.36 -11.85
CA ARG A 77 28.48 -18.27 -11.41
C ARG A 77 28.11 -19.67 -10.92
N GLY A 78 28.01 -19.83 -9.61
CA GLY A 78 27.82 -21.11 -8.94
C GLY A 78 26.80 -21.97 -9.69
N LEU A 79 27.26 -23.15 -10.12
CA LEU A 79 26.40 -24.19 -10.67
C LEU A 79 25.23 -24.39 -9.71
N TRP A 80 24.03 -24.04 -10.14
CA TRP A 80 22.78 -24.44 -9.51
C TRP A 80 22.87 -25.95 -9.30
N ARG A 81 23.01 -26.38 -8.05
CA ARG A 81 23.22 -27.81 -7.76
C ARG A 81 21.98 -28.56 -8.21
N VAL A 82 22.18 -29.56 -9.06
CA VAL A 82 21.14 -30.42 -9.65
C VAL A 82 20.25 -31.09 -8.58
N ASP A 83 20.71 -31.12 -7.32
CA ASP A 83 20.04 -31.73 -6.17
C ASP A 83 19.48 -30.72 -5.15
N TYR A 84 19.19 -29.47 -5.55
CA TYR A 84 18.55 -28.53 -4.62
C TYR A 84 17.12 -29.00 -4.29
N ARG A 85 16.84 -29.17 -2.99
CA ARG A 85 15.48 -29.29 -2.45
C ARG A 85 15.10 -28.01 -1.71
N TYR A 86 13.86 -27.59 -1.89
CA TYR A 86 13.29 -26.49 -1.12
C TYR A 86 13.14 -26.88 0.35
N LYS A 87 13.37 -25.90 1.22
CA LYS A 87 13.46 -26.00 2.67
C LYS A 87 12.21 -25.43 3.30
N ASN A 88 11.88 -25.93 4.48
CA ASN A 88 10.87 -25.29 5.33
C ASN A 88 11.46 -24.10 6.10
N ALA A 89 10.59 -23.36 6.79
CA ALA A 89 10.99 -22.18 7.55
C ALA A 89 12.09 -22.47 8.59
N ARG A 90 11.97 -23.57 9.33
CA ARG A 90 12.98 -24.00 10.31
C ARG A 90 14.35 -24.21 9.65
N GLU A 91 14.39 -24.99 8.57
CA GLU A 91 15.62 -25.32 7.86
C GLU A 91 16.27 -24.07 7.25
N THR A 92 15.48 -23.19 6.62
CA THR A 92 15.98 -21.92 6.08
C THR A 92 16.56 -21.03 7.17
N PHE A 93 15.90 -20.96 8.33
CA PHE A 93 16.37 -20.16 9.46
C PHE A 93 17.66 -20.73 10.08
N GLU A 94 17.71 -22.04 10.33
CA GLU A 94 18.86 -22.70 10.96
C GLU A 94 20.09 -22.75 10.05
N LEU A 95 19.89 -22.96 8.75
CA LEU A 95 20.98 -22.98 7.77
C LEU A 95 21.38 -21.58 7.29
N THR A 96 20.60 -20.55 7.65
CA THR A 96 20.80 -19.16 7.22
C THR A 96 20.90 -19.01 5.71
N CYS A 97 20.21 -19.88 4.97
CA CYS A 97 20.25 -19.87 3.52
C CYS A 97 19.00 -20.41 2.82
N GLY A 98 18.72 -19.89 1.62
CA GLY A 98 17.64 -20.40 0.78
C GLY A 98 17.40 -19.62 -0.52
N LEU A 99 16.62 -20.22 -1.42
CA LEU A 99 16.11 -19.59 -2.64
C LEU A 99 14.85 -18.75 -2.37
N CYS A 100 14.25 -18.21 -3.43
CA CYS A 100 13.04 -17.37 -3.32
C CYS A 100 11.90 -18.07 -2.57
N VAL A 101 11.62 -19.34 -2.87
CA VAL A 101 10.57 -20.09 -2.16
C VAL A 101 10.89 -20.27 -0.67
N ASP A 102 12.15 -20.60 -0.34
CA ASP A 102 12.58 -20.85 1.04
C ASP A 102 12.49 -19.59 1.90
N THR A 103 12.99 -18.49 1.35
CA THR A 103 12.96 -17.18 2.01
C THR A 103 11.54 -16.63 2.11
N ALA A 104 10.67 -16.85 1.10
CA ALA A 104 9.25 -16.53 1.17
C ALA A 104 8.52 -17.34 2.26
N ILE A 105 8.81 -18.64 2.37
CA ILE A 105 8.30 -19.50 3.46
C ILE A 105 8.75 -18.96 4.81
N LEU A 106 10.04 -18.66 4.98
CA LEU A 106 10.57 -18.12 6.23
C LEU A 106 9.92 -16.78 6.59
N TYR A 107 9.81 -15.86 5.63
CA TYR A 107 9.15 -14.58 5.86
C TYR A 107 7.68 -14.75 6.25
N ALA A 108 6.92 -15.58 5.54
CA ALA A 108 5.53 -15.84 5.87
C ALA A 108 5.40 -16.38 7.31
N THR A 109 6.26 -17.31 7.70
CA THR A 109 6.31 -17.86 9.06
C THR A 109 6.60 -16.79 10.11
N MET A 110 7.65 -15.98 9.93
CA MET A 110 7.99 -14.90 10.87
C MET A 110 6.88 -13.84 10.93
N ALA A 111 6.24 -13.51 9.81
CA ALA A 111 5.09 -12.62 9.79
C ALA A 111 3.89 -13.19 10.58
N LYS A 112 3.60 -14.50 10.47
CA LYS A 112 2.58 -15.17 11.29
C LYS A 112 2.91 -15.14 12.78
N ILE A 113 4.18 -15.38 13.14
CA ILE A 113 4.66 -15.24 14.53
C ILE A 113 4.37 -13.83 15.06
N ALA A 114 4.69 -12.81 14.26
CA ALA A 114 4.41 -11.41 14.58
C ALA A 114 2.91 -11.06 14.60
N GLY A 115 2.07 -11.88 13.97
CA GLY A 115 0.62 -11.78 14.01
C GLY A 115 -0.07 -11.28 12.76
N PHE A 116 0.66 -11.19 11.66
CA PHE A 116 0.07 -10.93 10.37
C PHE A 116 -0.62 -12.18 9.83
N ARG A 117 -1.70 -11.98 9.07
CA ARG A 117 -2.15 -13.01 8.13
C ARG A 117 -1.17 -12.97 6.96
N SER A 118 -0.54 -14.09 6.65
CA SER A 118 0.47 -14.18 5.61
C SER A 118 0.43 -15.55 4.94
N GLY A 119 1.06 -15.66 3.78
CA GLY A 119 1.20 -16.90 3.03
C GLY A 119 2.15 -16.72 1.85
N LEU A 120 2.09 -17.64 0.89
CA LEU A 120 2.91 -17.60 -0.32
C LEU A 120 2.16 -16.96 -1.50
N ALA A 121 2.87 -16.34 -2.43
CA ALA A 121 2.32 -15.77 -3.64
C ALA A 121 3.05 -16.30 -4.87
N ASP A 122 2.35 -17.04 -5.72
CA ASP A 122 2.86 -17.53 -7.00
C ASP A 122 2.82 -16.40 -8.02
N ILE A 123 3.99 -15.90 -8.40
CA ILE A 123 4.13 -14.78 -9.31
C ILE A 123 4.27 -15.31 -10.72
N ARG A 124 3.28 -14.99 -11.57
CA ARG A 124 3.25 -15.40 -12.98
C ARG A 124 3.86 -14.36 -13.90
N ARG A 125 3.79 -13.07 -13.53
CA ARG A 125 4.35 -11.96 -14.32
C ARG A 125 4.90 -10.85 -13.44
N HIS A 126 6.15 -10.47 -13.69
CA HIS A 126 6.81 -9.36 -13.01
C HIS A 126 6.35 -7.99 -13.54
N ALA A 127 6.35 -6.97 -12.68
CA ALA A 127 6.09 -5.58 -13.06
C ALA A 127 6.97 -5.08 -14.21
N TYR A 128 8.28 -5.28 -14.08
CA TYR A 128 9.32 -4.68 -14.91
C TYR A 128 9.74 -5.53 -16.11
N LYS A 129 9.35 -6.81 -16.15
CA LYS A 129 9.66 -7.72 -17.26
C LYS A 129 8.36 -8.19 -17.89
N ASN A 130 8.19 -7.98 -19.20
CA ASN A 130 6.99 -8.42 -19.94
C ASN A 130 6.91 -9.95 -20.16
N GLY A 131 7.75 -10.73 -19.50
CA GLY A 131 7.80 -12.19 -19.60
C GLY A 131 7.13 -12.89 -18.41
N LYS A 132 6.77 -14.16 -18.62
CA LYS A 132 6.44 -15.06 -17.52
C LYS A 132 7.64 -15.21 -16.60
N VAL A 133 7.40 -15.24 -15.30
CA VAL A 133 8.42 -15.54 -14.29
C VAL A 133 7.97 -16.75 -13.50
N ASN A 134 8.92 -17.60 -13.09
CA ASN A 134 8.69 -18.67 -12.13
C ASN A 134 9.28 -18.19 -10.82
N HIS A 135 8.46 -17.57 -9.99
CA HIS A 135 8.93 -16.93 -8.77
C HIS A 135 7.86 -17.01 -7.69
N MET A 136 8.28 -17.21 -6.44
CA MET A 136 7.40 -17.25 -5.29
C MET A 136 7.83 -16.16 -4.32
N CYS A 137 6.90 -15.27 -4.00
CA CYS A 137 7.05 -14.30 -2.92
C CYS A 137 6.25 -14.77 -1.70
N ALA A 138 6.31 -13.98 -0.63
CA ALA A 138 5.30 -14.01 0.42
C ALA A 138 4.26 -12.91 0.21
N TRP A 139 3.15 -13.00 0.92
CA TRP A 139 2.20 -11.90 1.09
C TRP A 139 1.85 -11.72 2.57
N ILE A 140 1.44 -10.50 2.93
CA ILE A 140 0.78 -10.20 4.21
C ILE A 140 -0.53 -9.46 3.95
N GLU A 141 -1.47 -9.55 4.88
CA GLU A 141 -2.65 -8.68 4.91
C GLU A 141 -2.46 -7.58 5.95
N HIS A 142 -2.61 -6.33 5.52
CA HIS A 142 -2.57 -5.14 6.35
C HIS A 142 -3.66 -4.17 5.90
N ASP A 143 -4.49 -3.68 6.82
CA ASP A 143 -5.62 -2.78 6.53
C ASP A 143 -6.51 -3.27 5.36
N ASN A 144 -6.86 -4.56 5.36
CA ASN A 144 -7.63 -5.25 4.31
C ASN A 144 -6.99 -5.21 2.92
N THR A 145 -5.69 -4.94 2.84
CA THR A 145 -4.92 -4.93 1.59
C THR A 145 -3.86 -6.02 1.65
N TYR A 146 -3.63 -6.69 0.52
CA TYR A 146 -2.56 -7.66 0.38
C TYR A 146 -1.28 -6.99 -0.13
N ILE A 147 -0.20 -7.15 0.63
CA ILE A 147 1.12 -6.60 0.30
C ILE A 147 2.04 -7.77 -0.04
N LEU A 148 2.67 -7.72 -1.21
CA LEU A 148 3.62 -8.72 -1.68
C LEU A 148 5.03 -8.39 -1.16
N VAL A 149 5.71 -9.40 -0.64
CA VAL A 149 7.04 -9.25 -0.04
C VAL A 149 7.94 -10.32 -0.59
N ASP A 150 8.99 -9.92 -1.33
CA ASP A 150 10.01 -10.83 -1.80
C ASP A 150 11.30 -10.60 -1.01
N PRO A 151 11.57 -11.42 0.02
CA PRO A 151 12.80 -11.35 0.79
C PRO A 151 14.04 -11.83 0.02
N SER A 152 13.88 -12.36 -1.20
CA SER A 152 15.01 -12.78 -2.03
C SER A 152 15.65 -11.60 -2.78
N ILE A 153 16.89 -11.80 -3.28
CA ILE A 153 17.81 -10.75 -3.73
C ILE A 153 17.11 -9.59 -4.47
N GLY A 154 17.06 -8.44 -3.80
CA GLY A 154 16.85 -7.12 -4.39
C GLY A 154 15.44 -6.82 -4.87
N SER A 155 14.46 -7.67 -4.52
CA SER A 155 13.12 -7.58 -5.05
C SER A 155 12.21 -6.64 -4.25
N GLY A 156 12.41 -6.49 -2.95
CA GLY A 156 11.84 -5.42 -2.14
C GLY A 156 10.54 -5.76 -1.40
N PHE A 157 10.03 -4.75 -0.70
CA PHE A 157 8.77 -4.78 0.02
C PHE A 157 7.70 -4.04 -0.78
N ASP A 158 6.47 -4.56 -0.82
CA ASP A 158 5.34 -4.03 -1.61
C ASP A 158 5.61 -4.01 -3.13
N ILE A 159 5.87 -5.19 -3.69
CA ILE A 159 6.27 -5.32 -5.09
C ILE A 159 5.04 -5.30 -6.01
N PRO A 160 5.01 -4.44 -7.05
CA PRO A 160 3.86 -4.29 -7.92
C PRO A 160 3.77 -5.38 -9.02
N HIS A 161 3.65 -6.66 -8.65
CA HIS A 161 3.47 -7.74 -9.62
C HIS A 161 2.19 -7.57 -10.44
N LYS A 162 2.23 -7.95 -11.73
CA LYS A 162 1.12 -7.76 -12.68
C LYS A 162 0.10 -8.91 -12.67
N ASP A 163 0.57 -10.11 -12.36
CA ASP A 163 -0.22 -11.34 -12.35
C ASP A 163 0.37 -12.29 -11.32
N PHE A 164 -0.43 -12.65 -10.32
CA PHE A 164 -0.04 -13.51 -9.21
C PHE A 164 -1.25 -14.21 -8.59
N LEU A 165 -1.01 -15.31 -7.88
CA LEU A 165 -2.00 -16.04 -7.11
C LEU A 165 -1.56 -16.11 -5.65
N LEU A 166 -2.42 -15.64 -4.74
CA LEU A 166 -2.17 -15.75 -3.30
C LEU A 166 -2.57 -17.15 -2.82
N PHE A 167 -1.66 -17.79 -2.09
CA PHE A 167 -1.89 -19.07 -1.43
C PHE A 167 -2.26 -18.81 0.02
N ASP A 168 -3.40 -19.36 0.45
CA ASP A 168 -3.70 -19.49 1.87
C ASP A 168 -2.82 -20.58 2.51
N ASP A 169 -3.02 -20.82 3.80
CA ASP A 169 -2.23 -21.78 4.57
C ASP A 169 -2.34 -23.18 3.97
N TYR A 170 -3.55 -23.60 3.59
CA TYR A 170 -3.80 -24.92 3.00
C TYR A 170 -3.07 -25.09 1.68
N LYS A 171 -3.19 -24.13 0.76
CA LYS A 171 -2.50 -24.16 -0.53
C LYS A 171 -0.99 -24.06 -0.37
N SER A 172 -0.49 -23.33 0.61
CA SER A 172 0.95 -23.23 0.89
C SER A 172 1.50 -24.58 1.39
N ILE A 173 0.77 -25.26 2.28
CA ILE A 173 1.09 -26.60 2.78
C ILE A 173 1.04 -27.63 1.64
N GLU A 174 -0.01 -27.60 0.82
CA GLU A 174 -0.16 -28.48 -0.34
C GLU A 174 0.97 -28.25 -1.35
N PHE A 175 1.26 -26.99 -1.68
CA PHE A 175 2.35 -26.61 -2.58
C PHE A 175 3.69 -27.16 -2.10
N TYR A 176 3.99 -26.98 -0.81
CA TYR A 176 5.26 -27.45 -0.26
C TYR A 176 5.36 -28.99 -0.28
N ASN A 177 4.34 -29.68 0.22
CA ASN A 177 4.39 -31.14 0.37
C ASN A 177 4.39 -31.87 -0.98
N ASN A 178 3.66 -31.35 -1.98
CA ASN A 178 3.58 -31.99 -3.29
C ASN A 178 4.74 -31.60 -4.20
N TYR A 179 5.19 -30.34 -4.14
CA TYR A 179 6.19 -29.81 -5.06
C TYR A 179 7.53 -29.62 -4.38
N CYS A 180 7.63 -28.85 -3.31
CA CYS A 180 8.92 -28.48 -2.73
C CYS A 180 9.75 -29.68 -2.25
N ILE A 181 9.11 -30.69 -1.64
CA ILE A 181 9.79 -31.89 -1.14
C ILE A 181 10.25 -32.80 -2.28
N ASN A 182 9.44 -32.95 -3.33
CA ASN A 182 9.70 -33.88 -4.44
C ASN A 182 10.49 -33.24 -5.59
N PHE A 183 10.61 -31.91 -5.59
CA PHE A 183 11.31 -31.18 -6.63
C PHE A 183 12.82 -31.27 -6.42
N ASN A 184 13.49 -32.03 -7.27
CA ASN A 184 14.86 -31.70 -7.66
C ASN A 184 14.79 -30.79 -8.89
N GLN A 185 15.78 -29.93 -9.07
CA GLN A 185 15.82 -29.01 -10.20
C GLN A 185 15.91 -29.74 -11.56
N ALA A 186 16.10 -31.06 -11.60
CA ALA A 186 16.07 -31.88 -12.80
C ALA A 186 14.64 -32.21 -13.30
N ASN A 187 13.60 -32.01 -12.49
CA ASN A 187 12.21 -32.38 -12.80
C ASN A 187 11.30 -31.16 -13.12
N TRP A 188 11.79 -30.21 -13.93
CA TRP A 188 11.04 -29.02 -14.35
C TRP A 188 9.69 -29.31 -15.00
N ASP A 189 9.56 -30.44 -15.69
CA ASP A 189 8.31 -30.83 -16.35
C ASP A 189 7.16 -31.05 -15.35
N LEU A 190 7.45 -31.45 -14.10
CA LEU A 190 6.43 -31.62 -13.05
C LEU A 190 5.85 -30.28 -12.59
N PHE A 191 6.67 -29.23 -12.49
CA PHE A 191 6.18 -27.88 -12.14
C PHE A 191 5.27 -27.32 -13.23
N SER A 192 5.62 -27.53 -14.51
CA SER A 192 4.79 -27.08 -15.63
C SER A 192 3.41 -27.78 -15.68
N GLN A 193 3.35 -29.04 -15.25
CA GLN A 193 2.09 -29.79 -15.11
C GLN A 193 1.23 -29.26 -13.95
N TYR A 194 1.84 -28.82 -12.85
CA TYR A 194 1.14 -28.15 -11.75
C TYR A 194 0.61 -26.77 -12.12
N ASP A 195 1.43 -25.93 -12.76
CA ASP A 195 0.97 -24.62 -13.27
C ASP A 195 -0.27 -24.81 -14.16
N SER A 196 -0.26 -25.85 -15.00
CA SER A 196 -1.40 -26.23 -15.84
C SER A 196 -2.62 -26.72 -15.05
N SER A 197 -2.46 -27.34 -13.88
CA SER A 197 -3.58 -27.83 -13.05
C SER A 197 -4.15 -26.72 -12.15
N ILE A 198 -3.29 -25.86 -11.58
CA ILE A 198 -3.68 -24.67 -10.83
C ILE A 198 -4.35 -23.64 -11.73
N ALA A 199 -3.86 -23.42 -12.96
CA ALA A 199 -4.53 -22.55 -13.92
C ALA A 199 -5.98 -23.00 -14.21
N ARG A 200 -6.26 -24.32 -14.17
CA ARG A 200 -7.62 -24.87 -14.32
C ARG A 200 -8.48 -24.74 -13.05
N ILE A 201 -7.87 -24.69 -11.87
CA ILE A 201 -8.59 -24.50 -10.59
C ILE A 201 -8.86 -23.01 -10.35
N SER A 202 -7.87 -22.15 -10.64
CA SER A 202 -7.92 -20.69 -10.54
C SER A 202 -8.90 -20.06 -11.53
N SER A 203 -9.11 -20.66 -12.72
CA SER A 203 -10.15 -20.20 -13.64
C SER A 203 -11.58 -20.48 -13.15
N ASN A 204 -11.73 -21.37 -12.16
CA ASN A 204 -13.02 -21.80 -11.64
C ASN A 204 -13.35 -21.24 -10.25
N ASN A 205 -12.36 -20.75 -9.49
CA ASN A 205 -12.59 -20.21 -8.14
C ASN A 205 -11.69 -19.00 -7.88
N ILE A 206 -12.36 -17.87 -7.57
CA ILE A 206 -11.80 -16.55 -7.25
C ILE A 206 -11.37 -15.78 -8.51
N SER A 207 -12.38 -15.25 -9.21
CA SER A 207 -12.21 -13.99 -9.92
C SER A 207 -11.96 -12.90 -8.89
N PHE A 208 -10.69 -12.51 -8.71
CA PHE A 208 -10.43 -11.18 -8.17
C PHE A 208 -11.10 -10.20 -9.13
N PRO A 209 -11.92 -9.25 -8.65
CA PRO A 209 -12.39 -8.18 -9.51
C PRO A 209 -11.14 -7.47 -10.00
N SER A 210 -10.75 -7.71 -11.25
CA SER A 210 -9.75 -6.88 -11.89
C SER A 210 -10.25 -5.45 -11.70
N PHE A 211 -9.42 -4.56 -11.15
CA PHE A 211 -9.69 -3.13 -11.04
C PHE A 211 -9.70 -2.46 -12.43
N ASN A 212 -10.30 -3.12 -13.42
CA ASN A 212 -10.63 -2.60 -14.74
C ASN A 212 -12.16 -2.41 -14.88
N ASN A 213 -12.89 -2.38 -13.77
CA ASN A 213 -14.28 -2.02 -13.78
C ASN A 213 -14.36 -0.49 -13.84
N GLN A 214 -14.47 0.07 -15.04
CA GLN A 214 -14.72 1.50 -15.25
C GLN A 214 -15.88 2.02 -14.38
N ASN A 215 -16.82 1.15 -14.00
CA ASN A 215 -17.93 1.51 -13.12
C ASN A 215 -17.52 1.67 -11.65
N ALA A 216 -16.50 0.96 -11.17
CA ALA A 216 -15.96 1.16 -9.81
C ALA A 216 -15.18 2.47 -9.71
N VAL A 217 -14.40 2.82 -10.75
CA VAL A 217 -13.73 4.13 -10.85
C VAL A 217 -14.76 5.25 -10.94
N LYS A 218 -15.81 5.09 -11.77
CA LYS A 218 -16.93 6.04 -11.83
C LYS A 218 -17.65 6.17 -10.48
N GLY A 219 -17.86 5.06 -9.78
CA GLY A 219 -18.49 5.05 -8.45
C GLY A 219 -17.65 5.77 -7.39
N LEU A 220 -16.34 5.53 -7.37
CA LEU A 220 -15.41 6.21 -6.48
C LEU A 220 -15.36 7.71 -6.76
N LEU A 221 -15.29 8.11 -8.04
CA LEU A 221 -15.32 9.52 -8.44
C LEU A 221 -16.64 10.20 -8.05
N LEU A 222 -17.78 9.53 -8.24
CA LEU A 222 -19.09 10.04 -7.85
C LEU A 222 -19.16 10.24 -6.33
N PHE A 223 -18.66 9.27 -5.55
CA PHE A 223 -18.63 9.34 -4.10
C PHE A 223 -17.72 10.46 -3.59
N SER A 224 -16.52 10.64 -4.18
CA SER A 224 -15.62 11.75 -3.87
C SER A 224 -16.26 13.10 -4.17
N PHE A 225 -17.00 13.21 -5.29
CA PHE A 225 -17.70 14.45 -5.66
C PHE A 225 -18.84 14.77 -4.68
N LEU A 226 -19.60 13.75 -4.27
CA LEU A 226 -20.65 13.88 -3.25
C LEU A 226 -20.07 14.30 -1.90
N ALA A 227 -18.99 13.67 -1.44
CA ALA A 227 -18.33 14.01 -0.19
C ALA A 227 -17.77 15.45 -0.20
N LEU A 228 -17.14 15.87 -1.30
CA LEU A 228 -16.69 17.25 -1.50
C LEU A 228 -17.86 18.24 -1.52
N SER A 229 -18.96 17.90 -2.19
CA SER A 229 -20.15 18.78 -2.25
C SER A 229 -20.81 18.96 -0.88
N LEU A 230 -20.87 17.90 -0.07
CA LEU A 230 -21.41 17.93 1.29
C LEU A 230 -20.46 18.66 2.24
N GLY A 231 -19.15 18.42 2.13
CA GLY A 231 -18.14 19.15 2.89
C GLY A 231 -18.13 20.65 2.57
N LEU A 232 -18.22 21.01 1.29
CA LEU A 232 -18.33 22.39 0.83
C LEU A 232 -19.64 23.03 1.28
N SER A 233 -20.75 22.30 1.22
CA SER A 233 -22.05 22.80 1.71
C SER A 233 -22.04 23.03 3.22
N ALA A 234 -21.45 22.13 4.01
CA ALA A 234 -21.29 22.28 5.45
C ALA A 234 -20.34 23.44 5.79
N TYR A 235 -19.22 23.57 5.06
CA TYR A 235 -18.29 24.69 5.18
C TYR A 235 -19.00 26.01 4.88
N LEU A 236 -19.68 26.14 3.74
CA LEU A 236 -20.44 27.34 3.38
C LEU A 236 -21.59 27.63 4.37
N TYR A 237 -22.22 26.59 4.93
CA TYR A 237 -23.24 26.75 5.97
C TYR A 237 -22.66 27.38 7.24
N GLN A 238 -21.42 27.03 7.63
CA GLN A 238 -20.74 27.67 8.76
C GLN A 238 -20.50 29.17 8.55
N PHE A 239 -20.35 29.63 7.31
CA PHE A 239 -20.19 31.06 6.99
C PHE A 239 -21.49 31.76 6.62
N LYS A 240 -22.65 31.08 6.67
CA LYS A 240 -23.93 31.67 6.33
C LYS A 240 -24.23 32.89 7.20
N ASP A 241 -23.97 32.80 8.49
CA ASP A 241 -24.22 33.88 9.44
C ASP A 241 -23.24 35.05 9.24
N GLU A 242 -21.98 34.77 8.92
CA GLU A 242 -20.96 35.78 8.59
C GLU A 242 -21.31 36.53 7.30
N ALA A 243 -21.73 35.81 6.26
CA ALA A 243 -22.17 36.39 4.99
C ALA A 243 -23.45 37.24 5.17
N PHE A 244 -24.42 36.75 5.96
CA PHE A 244 -25.62 37.52 6.31
C PHE A 244 -25.29 38.77 7.14
N ARG A 245 -24.31 38.69 8.04
CA ARG A 245 -23.82 39.83 8.83
C ARG A 245 -23.19 40.91 7.94
N ILE A 246 -22.31 40.51 7.01
CA ILE A 246 -21.69 41.44 6.05
C ILE A 246 -22.75 42.07 5.15
N TYR A 247 -23.71 41.28 4.67
CA TYR A 247 -24.81 41.78 3.85
C TYR A 247 -25.69 42.79 4.60
N ARG A 248 -26.05 42.49 5.85
CA ARG A 248 -26.84 43.41 6.71
C ARG A 248 -26.07 44.71 7.00
N ASN A 249 -24.77 44.62 7.25
CA ASN A 249 -23.93 45.80 7.48
C ASN A 249 -23.85 46.70 6.23
N ASN A 250 -23.75 46.09 5.04
CA ASN A 250 -23.77 46.84 3.79
C ASN A 250 -25.12 47.49 3.50
N ILE A 251 -26.24 46.81 3.81
CA ILE A 251 -27.57 47.42 3.69
C ILE A 251 -27.68 48.63 4.62
N ASN A 252 -27.30 48.50 5.89
CA ASN A 252 -27.36 49.61 6.85
C ASN A 252 -26.49 50.78 6.41
N TYR A 253 -25.27 50.52 5.92
CA TYR A 253 -24.39 51.57 5.38
C TYR A 253 -25.02 52.31 4.19
N ILE A 254 -25.65 51.58 3.26
CA ILE A 254 -26.36 52.18 2.13
C ILE A 254 -27.55 53.01 2.62
N GLN A 255 -28.29 52.51 3.62
CA GLN A 255 -29.43 53.20 4.20
C GLN A 255 -29.02 54.50 4.89
N ASP A 256 -27.95 54.48 5.69
CA ASP A 256 -27.35 55.67 6.31
C ASP A 256 -26.89 56.68 5.25
N MET A 257 -26.39 56.20 4.11
CA MET A 257 -25.99 57.05 2.98
C MET A 257 -27.20 57.71 2.28
N PHE A 258 -28.37 57.08 2.30
CA PHE A 258 -29.60 57.65 1.75
C PHE A 258 -30.34 58.55 2.74
N ASP A 259 -30.25 58.25 4.04
CA ASP A 259 -30.85 59.03 5.11
C ASP A 259 -30.01 60.28 5.44
N SER A 260 -28.71 60.27 5.16
CA SER A 260 -27.81 61.44 5.26
C SER A 260 -27.93 62.43 4.10
N LYS A 261 -29.10 62.54 3.46
CA LYS A 261 -29.42 63.66 2.55
C LYS A 261 -29.57 64.97 3.33
N GLU A 262 -28.45 65.47 3.86
CA GLU A 262 -28.20 66.89 3.93
C GLU A 262 -27.71 67.37 2.56
N ASP A 263 -28.38 68.40 2.06
CA ASP A 263 -28.17 69.15 0.82
C ASP A 263 -26.77 69.05 0.17
N VAL A 264 -26.66 68.28 -0.91
CA VAL A 264 -25.59 68.42 -1.91
C VAL A 264 -26.19 68.98 -3.20
N ASN A 265 -26.80 70.16 -3.11
CA ASN A 265 -27.20 71.00 -4.24
C ASN A 265 -26.11 72.05 -4.57
N GLY A 266 -24.82 71.68 -4.47
CA GLY A 266 -23.69 72.57 -4.74
C GLY A 266 -22.75 72.01 -5.80
N CYS A 267 -22.79 72.62 -7.00
CA CYS A 267 -21.75 72.63 -8.05
C CYS A 267 -21.07 71.28 -8.41
N LEU A 268 -21.63 70.59 -9.41
CA LEU A 268 -20.96 69.51 -10.13
C LEU A 268 -20.37 70.03 -11.45
N GLU A 269 -19.08 69.77 -11.70
CA GLU A 269 -18.44 70.02 -12.99
C GLU A 269 -18.41 68.74 -13.84
N THR A 270 -18.57 68.88 -15.15
CA THR A 270 -18.59 67.73 -16.07
C THR A 270 -17.19 67.45 -16.59
N VAL A 271 -16.58 66.36 -16.14
CA VAL A 271 -15.25 65.92 -16.57
C VAL A 271 -15.38 64.85 -17.64
N LYS A 272 -14.71 65.05 -18.77
CA LYS A 272 -14.61 64.01 -19.81
C LYS A 272 -13.57 62.98 -19.40
N VAL A 273 -13.96 61.72 -19.41
CA VAL A 273 -13.09 60.58 -19.11
C VAL A 273 -13.10 59.58 -20.26
N PRO A 274 -11.94 59.07 -20.68
CA PRO A 274 -11.87 58.02 -21.69
C PRO A 274 -12.41 56.70 -21.10
N ILE A 275 -13.43 56.14 -21.74
CA ILE A 275 -14.03 54.84 -21.40
C ILE A 275 -13.58 53.85 -22.46
N ARG A 276 -12.99 52.73 -22.01
CA ARG A 276 -12.48 51.69 -22.89
C ARG A 276 -13.41 50.48 -22.85
N THR A 277 -14.01 50.14 -23.98
CA THR A 277 -14.88 48.97 -24.13
C THR A 277 -14.47 48.22 -25.39
N GLN A 278 -14.21 46.92 -25.25
CA GLN A 278 -13.84 46.03 -26.38
C GLN A 278 -12.64 46.52 -27.22
N GLY A 279 -11.65 47.15 -26.59
CA GLY A 279 -10.41 47.57 -27.26
C GLY A 279 -10.44 48.97 -27.87
N GLU A 280 -11.61 49.59 -28.01
CA GLU A 280 -11.76 50.97 -28.49
C GLU A 280 -11.88 51.97 -27.33
N ILE A 281 -11.37 53.20 -27.52
CA ILE A 281 -11.45 54.28 -26.53
C ILE A 281 -12.50 55.29 -26.99
N HIS A 282 -13.55 55.47 -26.18
CA HIS A 282 -14.59 56.47 -26.39
C HIS A 282 -14.48 57.58 -25.33
N SER A 283 -14.91 58.80 -25.64
CA SER A 283 -15.02 59.86 -24.63
C SER A 283 -16.39 59.80 -23.95
N GLY A 284 -16.43 59.48 -22.66
CA GLY A 284 -17.59 59.67 -21.80
C GLY A 284 -17.46 60.93 -20.95
N SER A 285 -18.54 61.36 -20.29
CA SER A 285 -18.51 62.49 -19.36
C SER A 285 -19.20 62.13 -18.05
N ILE A 286 -18.55 62.43 -16.93
CA ILE A 286 -19.07 62.20 -15.58
C ILE A 286 -19.11 63.54 -14.84
N LYS A 287 -20.16 63.78 -14.06
CA LYS A 287 -20.28 64.95 -13.18
C LYS A 287 -19.60 64.67 -11.85
N VAL A 288 -18.65 65.51 -11.45
CA VAL A 288 -17.93 65.38 -10.17
C VAL A 288 -18.02 66.66 -9.34
N PRO A 289 -18.07 66.58 -7.99
CA PRO A 289 -18.14 67.75 -7.12
C PRO A 289 -16.87 68.61 -7.22
N ILE A 290 -17.04 69.94 -7.29
CA ILE A 290 -15.92 70.87 -7.28
C ILE A 290 -15.33 70.93 -5.87
N ARG A 291 -14.06 70.52 -5.70
CA ARG A 291 -13.30 70.82 -4.48
C ARG A 291 -12.79 72.26 -4.57
N THR A 292 -13.34 73.15 -3.75
CA THR A 292 -12.69 74.43 -3.45
C THR A 292 -11.42 74.15 -2.64
N GLN A 293 -10.27 74.65 -3.09
CA GLN A 293 -9.02 74.57 -2.35
C GLN A 293 -9.10 75.49 -1.13
N GLU A 294 -8.84 74.92 0.05
CA GLU A 294 -8.30 75.62 1.24
C GLU A 294 -6.92 75.03 1.54
#